data_AF-W2E0C7-F1
#
_entry.id   AF-W2E0C7-F1
#
_cell.length_a   1.000
_cell.length_b   1.000
_cell.length_c   1.000
_cell.angle_alpha   90.00
_cell.angle_beta   90.00
_cell.angle_gamma   90.00
#
_symmetry.space_group_name_H-M   'P 1'
#
loop_
_entity.id
_entity.type
_entity.pdbx_description
1 polymer ?
#
loop_
_entity_poly.entity_id
_entity_poly.type
_entity_poly.pdbx_seq_one_letter_code
_entity_poly.pdbx_strand_id
1 'polypeptide(L)'
;MTPYLVTEFQRETLSALIRECFGYEYLQIFDKEQVKYLYGYLRSLGAKTILLEPRYTDRDFLEDYSRYYVKRFRNDGEVCGRLHFFSCKLDHKSFDSMMLDSARQDVSRGWLQDNYLGFVLIKPLNKTFIGKTCLRTAGDSGTGPGTKKKISKRYDVNLFGINLSVESIAFQEQDKVVAACATTAIWTALHALPGRNVKTIPSCSEITISALNFVDGSNNGFPNKHLTHKQIQRSLDVEGLRYHSSTLTETPKKWFQGYACAHIDSDIPVILAGFVYGPQKAKASEAEPEEDALSEAERLSVLEEYGDGLSDETRAQLLAGNGATVGQSVCLKGGHAITLLGYDFRDSAQWIYVHDDRLGPYARAQLIEATSFIDLHAGNGFEASDEVKNSLKNRWALAFSQWDDEKQVWLSPHEILVPDMGIVPTDKKARLEFRYAHDTAAILLGHIKKWMAEICDSSELEHQDCRYTIKLSPISQIRSEIVGMNRPGFPRHSPGSLRN
;
A
#
# COMPACT_ATOMS: atom_id res chain seq x y z
N MET A 1 3.04 -30.74 -23.39
CA MET A 1 2.69 -29.99 -22.17
C MET A 1 1.55 -29.07 -22.51
N THR A 2 0.45 -29.09 -21.75
CA THR A 2 -0.58 -28.07 -21.86
C THR A 2 0.02 -26.71 -21.51
N PRO A 3 -0.18 -25.66 -22.33
CA PRO A 3 0.47 -24.37 -22.13
C PRO A 3 -0.06 -23.59 -20.91
N TYR A 4 -1.15 -24.05 -20.31
CA TYR A 4 -1.79 -23.48 -19.13
C TYR A 4 -2.55 -24.55 -18.36
N LEU A 5 -2.95 -24.24 -17.11
CA LEU A 5 -3.86 -25.06 -16.29
C LEU A 5 -5.06 -24.22 -15.85
N VAL A 6 -6.27 -24.78 -15.89
CA VAL A 6 -7.50 -24.11 -15.42
C VAL A 6 -8.15 -24.96 -14.33
N THR A 7 -8.46 -24.34 -13.20
CA THR A 7 -9.08 -25.01 -12.06
C THR A 7 -10.06 -24.11 -11.33
N GLU A 8 -10.92 -24.72 -10.50
CA GLU A 8 -11.83 -24.00 -9.63
C GLU A 8 -11.05 -23.21 -8.56
N PHE A 9 -11.54 -22.03 -8.22
CA PHE A 9 -10.98 -21.19 -7.17
C PHE A 9 -11.32 -21.76 -5.79
N GLN A 10 -10.32 -22.36 -5.15
CA GLN A 10 -10.35 -22.87 -3.78
C GLN A 10 -9.00 -22.57 -3.12
N ARG A 11 -8.93 -22.61 -1.79
CA ARG A 11 -7.69 -22.29 -1.07
C ARG A 11 -6.59 -23.31 -1.35
N GLU A 12 -6.99 -24.57 -1.45
CA GLU A 12 -6.14 -25.72 -1.73
C GLU A 12 -5.61 -25.66 -3.17
N THR A 13 -6.47 -25.32 -4.13
CA THR A 13 -6.08 -25.22 -5.54
C THR A 13 -5.15 -24.03 -5.78
N LEU A 14 -5.38 -22.88 -5.13
CA LEU A 14 -4.45 -21.75 -5.17
C LEU A 14 -3.04 -22.17 -4.71
N SER A 15 -2.96 -22.83 -3.55
CA SER A 15 -1.69 -23.28 -2.98
C SER A 15 -1.02 -24.36 -3.85
N ALA A 16 -1.81 -25.27 -4.42
CA ALA A 16 -1.33 -26.32 -5.32
C ALA A 16 -0.77 -25.74 -6.63
N LEU A 17 -1.41 -24.72 -7.22
CA LEU A 17 -0.92 -24.07 -8.43
C LEU A 17 0.38 -23.26 -8.18
N ILE A 18 0.50 -22.62 -7.02
CA ILE A 18 1.76 -21.97 -6.62
C ILE A 18 2.87 -23.01 -6.51
N ARG A 19 2.60 -24.16 -5.86
CA ARG A 19 3.53 -25.27 -5.79
C ARG A 19 3.90 -25.80 -7.17
N GLU A 20 2.95 -25.92 -8.09
CA GLU A 20 3.20 -26.41 -9.45
C GLU A 20 4.23 -25.55 -10.21
N CYS A 21 4.36 -24.26 -9.87
CA CYS A 21 5.31 -23.38 -10.53
C CYS A 21 6.77 -23.75 -10.18
N PHE A 22 7.08 -24.06 -8.92
CA PHE A 22 8.47 -24.13 -8.42
C PHE A 22 8.75 -25.23 -7.39
N GLY A 23 7.78 -26.10 -7.08
CA GLY A 23 7.96 -27.24 -6.19
C GLY A 23 8.11 -26.93 -4.70
N TYR A 24 7.68 -25.75 -4.24
CA TYR A 24 7.78 -25.37 -2.83
C TYR A 24 6.90 -26.24 -1.91
N GLU A 25 7.27 -26.31 -0.63
CA GLU A 25 6.53 -27.03 0.40
C GLU A 25 5.10 -26.50 0.52
N TYR A 26 4.12 -27.38 0.26
CA TYR A 26 2.70 -27.01 0.18
C TYR A 26 2.20 -26.35 1.47
N LEU A 27 2.56 -26.90 2.63
CA LEU A 27 2.12 -26.38 3.93
C LEU A 27 2.65 -24.96 4.18
N GLN A 28 3.91 -24.69 3.78
CA GLN A 28 4.49 -23.34 3.89
C GLN A 28 3.75 -22.33 3.01
N ILE A 29 3.30 -22.73 1.82
CA ILE A 29 2.48 -21.89 0.95
C ILE A 29 1.09 -21.67 1.58
N PHE A 30 0.44 -22.76 1.99
CA PHE A 30 -0.94 -22.75 2.47
C PHE A 30 -1.13 -21.92 3.75
N ASP A 31 -0.11 -21.91 4.62
CA ASP A 31 -0.13 -21.17 5.89
C ASP A 31 0.43 -19.76 5.78
N LYS A 32 0.98 -19.35 4.62
CA LYS A 32 1.51 -18.01 4.41
C LYS A 32 0.41 -16.95 4.51
N GLU A 33 0.62 -15.92 5.32
CA GLU A 33 -0.35 -14.85 5.57
C GLU A 33 -0.77 -14.12 4.28
N GLN A 34 0.17 -13.82 3.39
CA GLN A 34 -0.14 -13.19 2.10
C GLN A 34 -1.04 -14.08 1.21
N VAL A 35 -0.87 -15.41 1.25
CA VAL A 35 -1.71 -16.34 0.49
C VAL A 35 -3.13 -16.39 1.08
N LYS A 36 -3.25 -16.44 2.42
CA LYS A 36 -4.54 -16.34 3.11
C LYS A 36 -5.25 -15.02 2.78
N TYR A 37 -4.51 -13.90 2.82
CA TYR A 37 -5.04 -12.59 2.47
C TYR A 37 -5.54 -12.55 1.03
N LEU A 38 -4.71 -12.98 0.06
CA LEU A 38 -5.09 -13.01 -1.36
C LEU A 38 -6.32 -13.88 -1.60
N TYR A 39 -6.40 -15.05 -0.96
CA TYR A 39 -7.58 -15.91 -1.03
C TYR A 39 -8.84 -15.19 -0.53
N GLY A 40 -8.80 -14.61 0.67
CA GLY A 40 -9.92 -13.85 1.23
C GLY A 40 -10.33 -12.66 0.36
N TYR A 41 -9.35 -11.93 -0.16
CA TYR A 41 -9.57 -10.80 -1.07
C TYR A 41 -10.25 -11.23 -2.37
N LEU A 42 -9.72 -12.25 -3.06
CA LEU A 42 -10.29 -12.78 -4.31
C LEU A 42 -11.66 -13.42 -4.10
N ARG A 43 -11.88 -14.09 -2.96
CA ARG A 43 -13.19 -14.61 -2.56
C ARG A 43 -14.20 -13.47 -2.42
N SER A 44 -13.81 -12.35 -1.79
CA SER A 44 -14.68 -11.16 -1.66
C SER A 44 -15.03 -10.51 -3.01
N LEU A 45 -14.17 -10.68 -4.03
CA LEU A 45 -14.42 -10.27 -5.41
C LEU A 45 -15.28 -11.28 -6.20
N GLY A 46 -15.63 -12.42 -5.60
CA GLY A 46 -16.42 -13.46 -6.25
C GLY A 46 -15.63 -14.32 -7.24
N ALA A 47 -14.33 -14.52 -7.01
CA ALA A 47 -13.50 -15.42 -7.82
C ALA A 47 -14.06 -16.85 -7.83
N LYS A 48 -14.08 -17.46 -9.02
CA LYS A 48 -14.58 -18.83 -9.26
C LYS A 48 -13.58 -19.71 -10.00
N THR A 49 -12.67 -19.11 -10.78
CA THR A 49 -11.69 -19.86 -11.56
C THR A 49 -10.29 -19.23 -11.45
N ILE A 50 -9.28 -20.10 -11.39
CA ILE A 50 -7.86 -19.76 -11.50
C ILE A 50 -7.32 -20.36 -12.80
N LEU A 51 -6.59 -19.56 -13.57
CA LEU A 51 -5.82 -20.02 -14.72
C LEU A 51 -4.33 -19.77 -14.46
N LEU A 52 -3.51 -20.81 -14.54
CA LEU A 52 -2.06 -20.73 -14.44
C LEU A 52 -1.43 -20.66 -15.83
N GLU A 53 -0.66 -19.60 -16.07
CA GLU A 53 0.37 -19.53 -17.10
C GLU A 53 1.73 -19.86 -16.45
N PRO A 54 2.24 -21.09 -16.64
CA PRO A 54 3.38 -21.60 -15.86
C PRO A 54 4.73 -21.00 -16.28
N ARG A 55 4.81 -20.32 -17.43
CA ARG A 55 6.04 -19.74 -17.96
C ARG A 55 5.79 -18.32 -18.46
N TYR A 56 6.08 -17.35 -17.60
CA TYR A 56 5.91 -15.93 -17.86
C TYR A 56 7.22 -15.19 -17.57
N THR A 57 7.65 -14.32 -18.48
CA THR A 57 8.80 -13.44 -18.25
C THR A 57 8.32 -12.10 -17.72
N ASP A 58 8.50 -11.88 -16.41
CA ASP A 58 8.23 -10.57 -15.81
C ASP A 58 9.45 -9.66 -15.94
N ARG A 59 9.23 -8.42 -16.38
CA ARG A 59 10.30 -7.44 -16.57
C ARG A 59 10.95 -7.05 -15.24
N ASP A 60 10.14 -6.80 -14.21
CA ASP A 60 10.63 -6.26 -12.94
C ASP A 60 11.46 -7.34 -12.22
N PHE A 61 10.98 -8.59 -12.21
CA PHE A 61 11.74 -9.72 -11.67
C PHE A 61 12.97 -10.07 -12.50
N LEU A 62 12.92 -9.99 -13.84
CA LEU A 62 14.08 -10.24 -14.69
C LEU A 62 15.22 -9.27 -14.39
N GLU A 63 14.90 -7.99 -14.14
CA GLU A 63 15.88 -6.99 -13.73
C GLU A 63 16.50 -7.34 -12.37
N ASP A 64 15.68 -7.67 -11.37
CA ASP A 64 16.15 -8.10 -10.04
C ASP A 64 17.00 -9.38 -10.12
N TYR A 65 16.60 -10.32 -10.98
CA TYR A 65 17.33 -11.54 -11.26
C TYR A 65 18.72 -11.25 -11.85
N SER A 66 18.78 -10.40 -12.87
CA SER A 66 20.03 -10.07 -13.57
C SER A 66 21.06 -9.40 -12.65
N ARG A 67 20.60 -8.57 -11.69
CA ARG A 67 21.49 -7.81 -10.80
C ARG A 67 22.05 -8.66 -9.68
N TYR A 68 21.21 -9.55 -9.13
CA TYR A 68 21.52 -10.32 -7.92
C TYR A 68 21.52 -11.84 -8.14
N TYR A 69 20.38 -12.42 -8.55
CA TYR A 69 20.18 -13.87 -8.52
C TYR A 69 21.00 -14.65 -9.55
N VAL A 70 21.36 -14.05 -10.69
CA VAL A 70 22.22 -14.71 -11.70
C VAL A 70 23.59 -15.11 -11.12
N LYS A 71 24.05 -14.41 -10.07
CA LYS A 71 25.35 -14.67 -9.40
C LYS A 71 25.22 -15.71 -8.27
N ARG A 72 24.01 -16.13 -7.92
CA ARG A 72 23.74 -17.03 -6.80
C ARG A 72 23.82 -18.50 -7.23
N PHE A 73 24.49 -19.31 -6.43
CA PHE A 73 24.45 -20.77 -6.56
C PHE A 73 23.03 -21.28 -6.26
N ARG A 74 22.56 -22.27 -7.03
CA ARG A 74 21.20 -22.84 -6.94
C ARG A 74 20.11 -21.76 -7.09
N ASN A 75 20.12 -21.05 -8.22
CA ASN A 75 19.00 -20.19 -8.60
C ASN A 75 17.90 -21.03 -9.26
N ASP A 76 16.64 -20.64 -9.03
CA ASP A 76 15.45 -21.29 -9.57
C ASP A 76 15.04 -20.70 -10.94
N GLY A 77 15.97 -19.99 -11.61
CA GLY A 77 15.80 -19.34 -12.91
C GLY A 77 15.11 -17.97 -12.87
N GLU A 78 14.92 -17.40 -14.06
CA GLU A 78 14.34 -16.07 -14.30
C GLU A 78 12.86 -16.10 -14.72
N VAL A 79 12.31 -17.29 -14.95
CA VAL A 79 10.94 -17.47 -15.46
C VAL A 79 9.96 -17.55 -14.29
N CYS A 80 8.94 -16.69 -14.31
CA CYS A 80 7.87 -16.65 -13.33
C CYS A 80 6.67 -17.53 -13.74
N GLY A 81 5.80 -17.83 -12.78
CA GLY A 81 4.42 -18.23 -13.06
C GLY A 81 3.48 -17.03 -12.98
N ARG A 82 2.36 -17.05 -13.70
CA ARG A 82 1.32 -16.02 -13.60
C ARG A 82 -0.05 -16.66 -13.42
N LEU A 83 -0.70 -16.33 -12.31
CA LEU A 83 -2.06 -16.77 -12.00
C LEU A 83 -3.04 -15.69 -12.42
N HIS A 84 -4.08 -16.07 -13.15
CA HIS A 84 -5.19 -15.22 -13.57
C HIS A 84 -6.46 -15.64 -12.84
N PHE A 85 -7.27 -14.67 -12.45
CA PHE A 85 -8.49 -14.91 -11.67
C PHE A 85 -9.73 -14.39 -12.39
N PHE A 86 -10.81 -15.16 -12.33
CA PHE A 86 -12.08 -14.84 -13.00
C PHE A 86 -13.29 -15.04 -12.07
N SER A 87 -14.30 -14.18 -12.18
CA SER A 87 -15.59 -14.30 -11.47
C SER A 87 -16.60 -15.22 -12.14
N CYS A 88 -16.24 -15.78 -13.29
CA CYS A 88 -17.00 -16.78 -14.02
C CYS A 88 -16.35 -18.16 -13.89
N LYS A 89 -17.14 -19.20 -14.19
CA LYS A 89 -16.61 -20.57 -14.30
C LYS A 89 -15.98 -20.73 -15.68
N LEU A 90 -14.71 -21.11 -15.72
CA LEU A 90 -14.01 -21.54 -16.94
C LEU A 90 -13.43 -22.94 -16.72
N ASP A 91 -13.35 -23.69 -17.81
CA ASP A 91 -12.64 -24.96 -17.89
C ASP A 91 -11.75 -24.97 -19.15
N HIS A 92 -10.93 -25.99 -19.29
CA HIS A 92 -10.03 -26.12 -20.46
C HIS A 92 -10.79 -26.07 -21.80
N LYS A 93 -11.95 -26.74 -21.89
CA LYS A 93 -12.71 -26.83 -23.14
C LYS A 93 -13.29 -25.47 -23.56
N SER A 94 -13.90 -24.77 -22.62
CA SER A 94 -14.47 -23.44 -22.85
C SER A 94 -13.37 -22.43 -23.20
N PHE A 95 -12.22 -22.48 -22.52
CA PHE A 95 -11.11 -21.58 -22.80
C PHE A 95 -10.42 -21.88 -24.15
N ASP A 96 -10.18 -23.16 -24.49
CA ASP A 96 -9.65 -23.55 -25.81
C ASP A 96 -10.55 -23.07 -26.94
N SER A 97 -11.87 -23.20 -26.76
CA SER A 97 -12.85 -22.72 -27.74
C SER A 97 -12.75 -21.20 -27.95
N MET A 98 -12.51 -20.43 -26.88
CA MET A 98 -12.31 -18.97 -26.96
C MET A 98 -11.01 -18.59 -27.68
N MET A 99 -9.98 -19.44 -27.63
CA MET A 99 -8.72 -19.20 -28.33
C MET A 99 -8.80 -19.51 -29.83
N LEU A 100 -9.56 -20.53 -30.20
CA LEU A 100 -9.65 -21.03 -31.59
C LEU A 100 -10.70 -20.31 -32.43
N ASP A 101 -11.82 -19.87 -31.84
CA ASP A 101 -12.96 -19.36 -32.61
C ASP A 101 -12.74 -17.88 -33.02
N SER A 102 -12.40 -17.67 -34.29
CA SER A 102 -12.12 -16.35 -34.87
C SER A 102 -13.36 -15.58 -35.32
N ALA A 103 -14.53 -16.24 -35.39
CA ALA A 103 -15.74 -15.66 -35.99
C ALA A 103 -16.72 -15.01 -34.99
N ARG A 104 -16.53 -15.20 -33.67
CA ARG A 104 -17.38 -14.64 -32.58
C ARG A 104 -16.58 -13.91 -31.49
N GLN A 105 -15.42 -13.36 -31.85
CA GLN A 105 -14.38 -12.91 -30.91
C GLN A 105 -14.80 -11.79 -29.95
N ASP A 106 -15.56 -10.79 -30.38
CA ASP A 106 -15.77 -9.58 -29.56
C ASP A 106 -16.69 -9.82 -28.36
N VAL A 107 -17.78 -10.58 -28.52
CA VAL A 107 -18.72 -10.87 -27.44
C VAL A 107 -18.08 -11.78 -26.39
N SER A 108 -17.30 -12.79 -26.81
CA SER A 108 -16.61 -13.70 -25.89
C SER A 108 -15.47 -13.03 -25.13
N ARG A 109 -14.72 -12.12 -25.78
CA ARG A 109 -13.62 -11.37 -25.14
C ARG A 109 -14.15 -10.28 -24.22
N GLY A 110 -15.21 -9.56 -24.60
CA GLY A 110 -15.89 -8.60 -23.74
C GLY A 110 -16.41 -9.25 -22.46
N TRP A 111 -17.11 -10.39 -22.61
CA TRP A 111 -17.58 -11.16 -21.45
C TRP A 111 -16.43 -11.64 -20.55
N LEU A 112 -15.31 -12.09 -21.13
CA LEU A 112 -14.15 -12.52 -20.36
C LEU A 112 -13.51 -11.34 -19.60
N GLN A 113 -13.40 -10.17 -20.24
CA GLN A 113 -12.92 -8.93 -19.63
C GLN A 113 -13.81 -8.49 -18.45
N ASP A 114 -15.13 -8.52 -18.61
CA ASP A 114 -16.08 -8.15 -17.54
C ASP A 114 -15.90 -9.05 -16.31
N ASN A 115 -15.52 -10.31 -16.53
CA ASN A 115 -15.27 -11.29 -15.48
C ASN A 115 -13.80 -11.36 -15.01
N TYR A 116 -12.87 -10.59 -15.59
CA TYR A 116 -11.46 -10.66 -15.27
C TYR A 116 -11.11 -9.90 -13.97
N LEU A 117 -10.67 -10.63 -12.95
CA LEU A 117 -10.39 -10.07 -11.63
C LEU A 117 -8.94 -9.61 -11.45
N GLY A 118 -8.05 -9.96 -12.38
CA GLY A 118 -6.64 -9.58 -12.35
C GLY A 118 -5.69 -10.76 -12.29
N PHE A 119 -4.45 -10.51 -11.88
CA PHE A 119 -3.39 -11.51 -11.84
C PHE A 119 -2.47 -11.38 -10.63
N VAL A 120 -1.80 -12.49 -10.31
CA VAL A 120 -0.71 -12.59 -9.33
C VAL A 120 0.48 -13.23 -10.03
N LEU A 121 1.64 -12.60 -9.99
CA LEU A 121 2.89 -13.21 -10.41
C LEU A 121 3.50 -14.03 -9.28
N ILE A 122 4.02 -15.21 -9.62
CA ILE A 122 4.76 -16.09 -8.72
C ILE A 122 6.22 -16.06 -9.17
N LYS A 123 7.07 -15.48 -8.35
CA LYS A 123 8.52 -15.43 -8.54
C LYS A 123 9.14 -16.78 -8.15
N PRO A 124 10.21 -17.22 -8.83
CA PRO A 124 11.02 -18.37 -8.43
C PRO A 124 11.88 -18.03 -7.18
N LEU A 125 11.22 -17.71 -6.07
CA LEU A 125 11.82 -17.45 -4.76
C LEU A 125 11.13 -18.28 -3.67
N ASN A 126 11.89 -19.05 -2.89
CA ASN A 126 11.34 -19.98 -1.89
C ASN A 126 10.46 -19.34 -0.80
N LYS A 127 10.79 -18.13 -0.33
CA LYS A 127 10.07 -17.47 0.78
C LYS A 127 9.14 -16.35 0.32
N THR A 128 9.60 -15.53 -0.63
CA THR A 128 8.98 -14.26 -1.03
C THR A 128 8.45 -14.33 -2.47
N PHE A 129 7.73 -15.41 -2.79
CA PHE A 129 7.30 -15.73 -4.15
C PHE A 129 6.19 -14.84 -4.69
N ILE A 130 5.45 -14.07 -3.87
CA ILE A 130 4.38 -13.21 -4.39
C ILE A 130 5.01 -11.98 -5.07
N GLY A 131 5.02 -12.00 -6.40
CA GLY A 131 5.49 -10.89 -7.23
C GLY A 131 4.40 -9.87 -7.52
N LYS A 132 4.61 -9.13 -8.60
CA LYS A 132 3.68 -8.09 -9.06
C LYS A 132 2.27 -8.65 -9.24
N THR A 133 1.37 -8.07 -8.46
CA THR A 133 -0.01 -8.48 -8.30
C THR A 133 -0.89 -7.27 -8.60
N CYS A 134 -1.79 -7.41 -9.56
CA CYS A 134 -2.77 -6.38 -9.91
C CYS A 134 -4.15 -7.03 -9.87
N LEU A 135 -4.90 -6.74 -8.82
CA LEU A 135 -6.26 -7.25 -8.61
C LEU A 135 -7.28 -6.12 -8.69
N ARG A 136 -8.46 -6.43 -9.22
CA ARG A 136 -9.59 -5.51 -9.33
C ARG A 136 -9.89 -4.90 -7.97
N THR A 137 -9.97 -3.59 -7.90
CA THR A 137 -10.31 -2.90 -6.67
C THR A 137 -11.81 -3.04 -6.37
N ALA A 138 -12.14 -3.56 -5.19
CA ALA A 138 -13.54 -3.64 -4.73
C ALA A 138 -14.06 -2.28 -4.24
N GLY A 139 -15.29 -1.94 -4.61
CA GLY A 139 -16.13 -0.90 -4.00
C GLY A 139 -16.38 0.36 -4.83
N ASP A 140 -17.38 1.14 -4.42
CA ASP A 140 -17.72 2.44 -5.03
C ASP A 140 -16.59 3.48 -4.92
N SER A 141 -16.50 4.40 -5.88
CA SER A 141 -15.61 5.56 -5.84
C SER A 141 -16.40 6.82 -5.49
N GLY A 142 -16.07 7.45 -4.36
CA GLY A 142 -16.54 8.78 -3.97
C GLY A 142 -15.38 9.77 -3.87
N THR A 143 -15.70 11.06 -3.68
CA THR A 143 -14.72 12.12 -3.39
C THR A 143 -15.24 13.01 -2.27
N GLY A 144 -14.39 13.37 -1.31
CA GLY A 144 -14.70 14.30 -0.23
C GLY A 144 -15.00 13.67 1.15
N PRO A 145 -15.22 14.50 2.18
CA PRO A 145 -15.46 14.08 3.56
C PRO A 145 -16.69 13.17 3.66
N GLY A 146 -16.56 12.07 4.41
CA GLY A 146 -17.64 11.10 4.58
C GLY A 146 -17.86 10.21 3.37
N THR A 147 -16.86 10.08 2.49
CA THR A 147 -16.90 9.14 1.35
C THR A 147 -15.81 8.06 1.48
N LYS A 148 -15.65 7.25 0.44
CA LYS A 148 -14.54 6.31 0.28
C LYS A 148 -13.86 6.53 -1.06
N LYS A 149 -12.54 6.38 -1.10
CA LYS A 149 -11.79 6.39 -2.35
C LYS A 149 -10.61 5.43 -2.27
N LYS A 150 -10.31 4.78 -3.39
CA LYS A 150 -9.07 4.02 -3.62
C LYS A 150 -8.46 4.49 -4.92
N ILE A 151 -7.16 4.76 -4.92
CA ILE A 151 -6.40 5.01 -6.13
C ILE A 151 -6.37 3.69 -6.91
N SER A 152 -6.64 3.78 -8.20
CA SER A 152 -6.49 2.69 -9.15
C SER A 152 -6.03 3.25 -10.49
N LYS A 153 -5.42 2.37 -11.28
CA LYS A 153 -4.87 2.67 -12.59
C LYS A 153 -5.02 1.44 -13.47
N ARG A 154 -5.18 1.70 -14.77
CA ARG A 154 -5.31 0.65 -15.76
C ARG A 154 -4.00 -0.10 -15.96
N TYR A 155 -4.03 -1.41 -15.80
CA TYR A 155 -2.99 -2.33 -16.22
C TYR A 155 -3.50 -3.16 -17.39
N ASP A 156 -2.84 -3.06 -18.55
CA ASP A 156 -3.12 -3.93 -19.70
C ASP A 156 -2.38 -5.27 -19.54
N VAL A 157 -3.09 -6.36 -19.80
CA VAL A 157 -2.62 -7.74 -19.64
C VAL A 157 -2.90 -8.50 -20.93
N ASN A 158 -1.91 -9.20 -21.47
CA ASN A 158 -2.14 -10.12 -22.58
C ASN A 158 -2.13 -11.55 -22.07
N LEU A 159 -3.23 -12.29 -22.28
CA LEU A 159 -3.40 -13.69 -21.92
C LEU A 159 -3.54 -14.51 -23.21
N PHE A 160 -2.44 -15.14 -23.66
CA PHE A 160 -2.39 -15.94 -24.90
C PHE A 160 -2.98 -15.22 -26.13
N GLY A 161 -2.68 -13.93 -26.29
CA GLY A 161 -3.21 -13.10 -27.38
C GLY A 161 -4.54 -12.40 -27.08
N ILE A 162 -5.22 -12.73 -25.98
CA ILE A 162 -6.40 -12.00 -25.52
C ILE A 162 -5.95 -10.77 -24.72
N ASN A 163 -6.34 -9.58 -25.17
CA ASN A 163 -6.10 -8.34 -24.45
C ASN A 163 -7.16 -8.18 -23.36
N LEU A 164 -6.70 -8.18 -22.11
CA LEU A 164 -7.45 -7.91 -20.91
C LEU A 164 -6.88 -6.66 -20.23
N SER A 165 -7.61 -6.13 -19.26
CA SER A 165 -7.19 -5.01 -18.44
C SER A 165 -7.79 -5.10 -17.04
N VAL A 166 -7.12 -4.51 -16.07
CA VAL A 166 -7.61 -4.43 -14.68
C VAL A 166 -7.26 -3.06 -14.09
N GLU A 167 -8.22 -2.45 -13.39
CA GLU A 167 -8.01 -1.24 -12.60
C GLU A 167 -7.49 -1.63 -11.21
N SER A 168 -6.23 -1.32 -10.94
CA SER A 168 -5.53 -1.71 -9.72
C SER A 168 -4.39 -0.75 -9.39
N ILE A 169 -3.64 -1.01 -8.34
CA ILE A 169 -2.27 -0.54 -8.15
C ILE A 169 -1.44 -1.79 -7.94
N ALA A 170 -0.26 -1.84 -8.54
CA ALA A 170 0.59 -3.01 -8.40
C ALA A 170 1.04 -3.19 -6.94
N PHE A 171 0.89 -4.41 -6.44
CA PHE A 171 1.41 -4.87 -5.16
C PHE A 171 2.52 -5.91 -5.40
N GLN A 172 3.47 -6.03 -4.48
CA GLN A 172 4.35 -7.19 -4.42
C GLN A 172 4.81 -7.43 -2.98
N GLU A 173 5.18 -8.66 -2.68
CA GLU A 173 5.87 -8.98 -1.43
C GLU A 173 7.32 -8.49 -1.47
N GLN A 174 7.80 -8.01 -0.33
CA GLN A 174 9.20 -7.61 -0.15
C GLN A 174 10.11 -8.81 -0.35
N ASP A 175 11.02 -8.68 -1.29
CA ASP A 175 12.18 -9.52 -1.33
C ASP A 175 13.22 -9.02 -0.33
N LYS A 176 13.29 -9.65 0.84
CA LYS A 176 14.21 -9.26 1.93
C LYS A 176 15.70 -9.27 1.53
N VAL A 177 16.03 -9.84 0.37
CA VAL A 177 17.39 -9.83 -0.15
C VAL A 177 17.64 -8.58 -0.98
N VAL A 178 16.82 -8.27 -1.98
CA VAL A 178 17.10 -7.13 -2.88
C VAL A 178 16.38 -5.82 -2.51
N ALA A 179 15.44 -5.87 -1.56
CA ALA A 179 14.54 -4.77 -1.23
C ALA A 179 14.35 -4.60 0.29
N ALA A 180 14.28 -3.34 0.73
CA ALA A 180 13.74 -2.97 2.03
C ALA A 180 12.21 -2.74 1.93
N CYS A 181 11.49 -2.70 3.05
CA CYS A 181 10.06 -2.36 3.05
C CYS A 181 9.79 -0.99 2.42
N ALA A 182 10.68 -0.03 2.70
CA ALA A 182 10.71 1.28 2.07
C ALA A 182 10.87 1.22 0.54
N THR A 183 11.67 0.29 0.00
CA THR A 183 11.79 0.07 -1.45
C THR A 183 10.44 -0.33 -2.04
N THR A 184 9.74 -1.27 -1.42
CA THR A 184 8.41 -1.72 -1.88
C THR A 184 7.36 -0.61 -1.79
N ALA A 185 7.43 0.23 -0.75
CA ALA A 185 6.57 1.41 -0.60
C ALA A 185 6.83 2.45 -1.69
N ILE A 186 8.11 2.76 -1.98
CA ILE A 186 8.47 3.66 -3.10
C ILE A 186 7.97 3.09 -4.42
N TRP A 187 8.23 1.81 -4.70
CA TRP A 187 7.78 1.14 -5.92
C TRP A 187 6.26 1.24 -6.09
N THR A 188 5.50 0.99 -5.03
CA THR A 188 4.04 1.10 -5.03
C THR A 188 3.59 2.54 -5.29
N ALA A 189 4.22 3.52 -4.65
CA ALA A 189 3.91 4.93 -4.86
C ALA A 189 4.18 5.35 -6.32
N LEU A 190 5.27 4.87 -6.94
CA LEU A 190 5.55 5.11 -8.36
C LEU A 190 4.48 4.53 -9.28
N HIS A 191 3.93 3.36 -8.95
CA HIS A 191 2.79 2.76 -9.67
C HIS A 191 1.53 3.59 -9.56
N ALA A 192 1.27 4.16 -8.38
CA ALA A 192 0.10 4.97 -8.10
C ALA A 192 0.14 6.40 -8.66
N LEU A 193 1.33 6.95 -8.94
CA LEU A 193 1.44 8.31 -9.47
C LEU A 193 0.72 8.47 -10.85
N PRO A 194 -0.17 9.46 -11.01
CA PRO A 194 -0.97 9.63 -12.23
C PRO A 194 -0.12 9.87 -13.49
N GLY A 195 0.94 10.67 -13.38
CA GLY A 195 1.80 11.04 -14.52
C GLY A 195 2.85 10.01 -14.93
N ARG A 196 2.99 8.90 -14.19
CA ARG A 196 4.00 7.86 -14.46
C ARG A 196 3.47 6.81 -15.43
N ASN A 197 4.29 6.30 -16.33
CA ASN A 197 3.90 5.12 -17.10
C ASN A 197 4.25 3.85 -16.30
N VAL A 198 3.29 2.93 -16.13
CA VAL A 198 3.49 1.68 -15.38
C VAL A 198 4.61 0.80 -15.96
N LYS A 199 4.93 0.96 -17.25
CA LYS A 199 5.98 0.24 -17.97
C LYS A 199 7.37 0.84 -17.80
N THR A 200 7.50 2.03 -17.21
CA THR A 200 8.79 2.72 -17.03
C THR A 200 9.21 2.80 -15.57
N ILE A 201 8.46 2.16 -14.67
CA ILE A 201 8.79 2.14 -13.25
C ILE A 201 10.02 1.25 -13.05
N PRO A 202 11.02 1.65 -12.27
CA PRO A 202 12.19 0.82 -11.97
C PRO A 202 11.82 -0.43 -11.18
N SER A 203 12.66 -1.46 -11.22
CA SER A 203 12.52 -2.64 -10.35
C SER A 203 12.90 -2.32 -8.90
N CYS A 204 12.63 -3.25 -7.98
CA CYS A 204 12.99 -3.05 -6.57
C CYS A 204 14.50 -2.95 -6.36
N SER A 205 15.30 -3.77 -7.04
CA SER A 205 16.76 -3.69 -6.92
C SER A 205 17.29 -2.36 -7.46
N GLU A 206 16.73 -1.80 -8.53
CA GLU A 206 17.09 -0.47 -9.04
C GLU A 206 16.79 0.65 -8.04
N ILE A 207 15.61 0.60 -7.40
CA ILE A 207 15.19 1.55 -6.36
C ILE A 207 16.15 1.46 -5.16
N THR A 208 16.46 0.25 -4.69
CA THR A 208 17.38 0.03 -3.56
C THR A 208 18.78 0.55 -3.89
N ILE A 209 19.33 0.22 -5.07
CA ILE A 209 20.65 0.70 -5.50
C ILE A 209 20.68 2.23 -5.56
N SER A 210 19.62 2.86 -6.09
CA SER A 210 19.50 4.32 -6.17
C SER A 210 19.46 4.97 -4.79
N ALA A 211 18.85 4.32 -3.81
CA ALA A 211 18.79 4.79 -2.43
C ALA A 211 20.16 4.71 -1.72
N LEU A 212 21.00 3.73 -2.06
CA LEU A 212 22.30 3.50 -1.41
C LEU A 212 23.46 4.33 -2.01
N ASN A 213 23.44 4.60 -3.32
CA ASN A 213 24.63 5.05 -4.08
C ASN A 213 25.20 6.45 -3.73
N PHE A 214 24.70 7.21 -2.74
CA PHE A 214 25.11 8.61 -2.54
C PHE A 214 25.07 9.13 -1.08
N VAL A 215 25.23 8.27 -0.06
CA VAL A 215 25.28 8.72 1.35
C VAL A 215 26.70 8.60 1.91
N ASP A 216 27.38 9.72 2.13
CA ASP A 216 28.67 9.77 2.84
C ASP A 216 28.52 9.18 4.25
N GLY A 217 29.36 8.21 4.61
CA GLY A 217 29.35 7.56 5.94
C GLY A 217 28.33 6.42 6.13
N SER A 218 27.57 6.05 5.10
CA SER A 218 26.70 4.87 5.18
C SER A 218 27.52 3.57 5.07
N ASN A 219 27.23 2.60 5.95
CA ASN A 219 27.70 1.23 5.83
C ASN A 219 26.98 0.55 4.64
N ASN A 220 27.41 0.91 3.43
CA ASN A 220 26.83 0.58 2.13
C ASN A 220 27.08 -0.87 1.69
N GLY A 221 26.40 -1.81 2.32
CA GLY A 221 26.20 -3.14 1.74
C GLY A 221 24.92 -3.17 0.90
N PHE A 222 25.02 -3.45 -0.40
CA PHE A 222 23.91 -4.10 -1.11
C PHE A 222 24.15 -5.61 -0.98
N PRO A 223 23.22 -6.38 -0.38
CA PRO A 223 21.85 -6.04 0.02
C PRO A 223 21.70 -5.27 1.35
N ASN A 224 20.70 -4.37 1.44
CA ASN A 224 20.36 -3.64 2.68
C ASN A 224 18.93 -3.99 3.16
N LYS A 225 18.76 -4.18 4.47
CA LYS A 225 17.49 -4.56 5.11
C LYS A 225 16.56 -3.37 5.38
N HIS A 226 17.07 -2.14 5.46
CA HIS A 226 16.28 -0.95 5.83
C HIS A 226 16.72 0.30 5.05
N LEU A 227 15.82 1.28 4.90
CA LEU A 227 16.15 2.61 4.33
C LEU A 227 15.70 3.73 5.27
N THR A 228 16.59 4.69 5.52
CA THR A 228 16.27 5.91 6.29
C THR A 228 15.35 6.85 5.50
N HIS A 229 14.73 7.81 6.18
CA HIS A 229 13.93 8.86 5.55
C HIS A 229 14.69 9.62 4.45
N LYS A 230 15.98 9.91 4.68
CA LYS A 230 16.86 10.58 3.69
C LYS A 230 17.07 9.71 2.45
N GLN A 231 17.22 8.39 2.61
CA GLN A 231 17.36 7.44 1.50
C GLN A 231 16.06 7.28 0.70
N ILE A 232 14.90 7.27 1.36
CA ILE A 232 13.59 7.26 0.66
C ILE A 232 13.45 8.49 -0.23
N GLN A 233 13.66 9.67 0.35
CA GLN A 233 13.61 10.95 -0.34
C GLN A 233 14.59 11.02 -1.52
N ARG A 234 15.82 10.53 -1.31
CA ARG A 234 16.84 10.48 -2.36
C ARG A 234 16.44 9.58 -3.52
N SER A 235 15.85 8.42 -3.24
CA SER A 235 15.33 7.54 -4.29
C SER A 235 14.30 8.25 -5.17
N LEU A 236 13.39 9.04 -4.56
CA LEU A 236 12.44 9.86 -5.29
C LEU A 236 13.12 10.97 -6.14
N ASP A 237 14.21 11.56 -5.64
CA ASP A 237 14.99 12.54 -6.40
C ASP A 237 15.67 11.94 -7.64
N VAL A 238 16.22 10.72 -7.52
CA VAL A 238 16.84 9.99 -8.63
C VAL A 238 15.80 9.69 -9.71
N GLU A 239 14.59 9.34 -9.29
CA GLU A 239 13.44 9.21 -10.18
C GLU A 239 13.01 10.54 -10.81
N GLY A 240 13.55 11.68 -10.38
CA GLY A 240 13.21 13.00 -10.89
C GLY A 240 11.89 13.53 -10.36
N LEU A 241 11.42 13.04 -9.21
CA LEU A 241 10.25 13.58 -8.52
C LEU A 241 10.66 14.72 -7.59
N ARG A 242 9.66 15.45 -7.12
CA ARG A 242 9.74 16.26 -5.91
C ARG A 242 8.87 15.60 -4.85
N TYR A 243 9.01 16.02 -3.61
CA TYR A 243 8.21 15.48 -2.54
C TYR A 243 7.93 16.53 -1.46
N HIS A 244 6.80 16.36 -0.79
CA HIS A 244 6.51 17.05 0.47
C HIS A 244 6.59 16.04 1.59
N SER A 245 7.42 16.34 2.59
CA SER A 245 7.58 15.51 3.79
C SER A 245 6.92 16.22 4.96
N SER A 246 5.98 15.54 5.61
CA SER A 246 5.28 16.04 6.78
C SER A 246 5.61 15.17 7.99
N THR A 247 6.07 15.80 9.06
CA THR A 247 6.22 15.14 10.36
C THR A 247 4.84 14.88 10.96
N LEU A 248 4.56 13.63 11.32
CA LEU A 248 3.25 13.19 11.80
C LEU A 248 3.19 13.04 13.32
N THR A 249 4.32 13.15 14.02
CA THR A 249 4.45 12.90 15.46
C THR A 249 3.55 13.79 16.33
N GLU A 250 3.34 15.04 15.92
CA GLU A 250 2.53 16.04 16.64
C GLU A 250 1.19 16.32 15.95
N THR A 251 0.84 15.55 14.92
CA THR A 251 -0.37 15.81 14.14
C THR A 251 -1.59 15.14 14.76
N PRO A 252 -2.72 15.87 14.94
CA PRO A 252 -3.95 15.26 15.40
C PRO A 252 -4.51 14.27 14.37
N LYS A 253 -5.17 13.21 14.84
CA LYS A 253 -5.87 12.22 13.99
C LYS A 253 -6.76 12.86 12.91
N LYS A 254 -7.51 13.91 13.28
CA LYS A 254 -8.40 14.65 12.36
C LYS A 254 -7.64 15.41 11.26
N TRP A 255 -6.45 15.92 11.57
CA TRP A 255 -5.58 16.55 10.57
C TRP A 255 -5.12 15.51 9.55
N PHE A 256 -4.70 14.32 10.03
CA PHE A 256 -4.28 13.23 9.16
C PHE A 256 -5.42 12.74 8.24
N GLN A 257 -6.67 12.71 8.71
CA GLN A 257 -7.82 12.41 7.84
C GLN A 257 -7.92 13.40 6.68
N GLY A 258 -7.83 14.71 6.95
CA GLY A 258 -7.85 15.74 5.92
C GLY A 258 -6.67 15.62 4.94
N TYR A 259 -5.49 15.32 5.49
CA TYR A 259 -4.28 15.05 4.72
C TYR A 259 -4.45 13.83 3.80
N ALA A 260 -4.96 12.70 4.30
CA ALA A 260 -5.24 11.52 3.52
C ALA A 260 -6.28 11.80 2.42
N CYS A 261 -7.42 12.40 2.77
CA CYS A 261 -8.47 12.73 1.81
C CYS A 261 -7.95 13.62 0.67
N ALA A 262 -7.22 14.68 0.99
CA ALA A 262 -6.79 15.64 -0.02
C ALA A 262 -5.84 15.04 -1.07
N HIS A 263 -4.90 14.20 -0.64
CA HIS A 263 -3.96 13.56 -1.56
C HIS A 263 -4.64 12.43 -2.34
N ILE A 264 -5.39 11.56 -1.67
CA ILE A 264 -6.08 10.43 -2.31
C ILE A 264 -7.17 10.94 -3.28
N ASP A 265 -7.93 11.98 -2.95
CA ASP A 265 -8.91 12.61 -3.85
C ASP A 265 -8.27 13.19 -5.12
N SER A 266 -6.96 13.46 -5.06
CA SER A 266 -6.13 13.94 -6.16
C SER A 266 -5.37 12.82 -6.89
N ASP A 267 -5.62 11.56 -6.53
CA ASP A 267 -4.92 10.37 -7.03
C ASP A 267 -3.41 10.39 -6.74
N ILE A 268 -3.01 11.04 -5.64
CA ILE A 268 -1.62 11.11 -5.20
C ILE A 268 -1.43 10.18 -3.99
N PRO A 269 -0.56 9.16 -4.09
CA PRO A 269 -0.28 8.26 -2.97
C PRO A 269 0.52 8.97 -1.86
N VAL A 270 0.49 8.41 -0.66
CA VAL A 270 1.36 8.85 0.45
C VAL A 270 2.19 7.68 0.94
N ILE A 271 3.50 7.82 0.99
CA ILE A 271 4.39 6.88 1.67
C ILE A 271 4.36 7.22 3.16
N LEU A 272 4.00 6.26 4.00
CA LEU A 272 4.02 6.40 5.45
C LEU A 272 5.19 5.57 5.99
N ALA A 273 6.04 6.20 6.79
CA ALA A 273 7.07 5.53 7.57
C ALA A 273 6.79 5.70 9.06
N GLY A 274 7.25 4.75 9.86
CA GLY A 274 7.13 4.80 11.31
C GLY A 274 7.45 3.47 11.98
N PHE A 275 6.88 3.26 13.16
CA PHE A 275 7.23 2.13 14.02
C PHE A 275 6.04 1.20 14.25
N VAL A 276 6.31 -0.11 14.23
CA VAL A 276 5.31 -1.15 14.48
C VAL A 276 5.38 -1.61 15.93
N TYR A 277 4.22 -1.71 16.57
CA TYR A 277 4.08 -2.23 17.94
C TYR A 277 3.12 -3.42 17.95
N GLY A 278 3.38 -4.39 18.81
CA GLY A 278 2.51 -5.55 18.98
C GLY A 278 2.95 -6.47 20.13
N PRO A 279 2.16 -7.51 20.45
CA PRO A 279 2.44 -8.43 21.55
C PRO A 279 3.72 -9.24 21.28
N GLN A 280 4.55 -9.42 22.32
CA GLN A 280 5.73 -10.27 22.28
C GLN A 280 5.30 -11.75 22.30
N LYS A 281 5.63 -12.51 21.24
CA LYS A 281 5.43 -13.97 21.26
C LYS A 281 6.43 -14.59 22.24
N ALA A 282 5.97 -15.52 23.08
CA ALA A 282 6.84 -16.30 23.95
C ALA A 282 7.86 -17.06 23.09
N LYS A 283 9.14 -17.13 23.53
CA LYS A 283 10.15 -17.96 22.88
C LYS A 283 9.62 -19.40 22.79
N ALA A 284 9.36 -19.89 21.59
CA ALA A 284 9.15 -21.31 21.38
C ALA A 284 10.47 -22.02 21.69
N SER A 285 10.38 -23.14 22.41
CA SER A 285 11.50 -23.98 22.83
C SER A 285 12.49 -24.25 21.69
N GLU A 286 13.78 -24.19 22.04
CA GLU A 286 14.97 -24.53 21.25
C GLU A 286 14.75 -25.73 20.30
N ALA A 287 14.34 -25.47 19.05
CA ALA A 287 14.37 -26.44 17.95
C ALA A 287 14.40 -25.80 16.55
N GLU A 288 14.35 -24.48 16.41
CA GLU A 288 14.63 -23.80 15.14
C GLU A 288 15.91 -22.97 15.27
N PRO A 289 16.91 -23.13 14.37
CA PRO A 289 18.03 -22.20 14.32
C PRO A 289 17.49 -20.85 13.84
N GLU A 290 17.38 -19.89 14.76
CA GLU A 290 17.14 -18.48 14.44
C GLU A 290 18.37 -17.90 13.72
N GLU A 291 18.32 -17.73 12.39
CA GLU A 291 19.22 -16.81 11.67
C GLU A 291 18.69 -15.35 11.66
N ASP A 292 17.58 -15.06 12.35
CA ASP A 292 16.77 -13.84 12.15
C ASP A 292 16.45 -13.04 13.44
N ALA A 293 17.15 -13.26 14.55
CA ALA A 293 17.08 -12.37 15.72
C ALA A 293 18.20 -11.32 15.65
N LEU A 294 17.90 -10.12 15.15
CA LEU A 294 18.79 -8.96 15.33
C LEU A 294 19.03 -8.77 16.84
N SER A 295 20.30 -8.71 17.22
CA SER A 295 20.74 -8.43 18.58
C SER A 295 20.19 -7.07 19.04
N GLU A 296 20.02 -6.89 20.34
CA GLU A 296 19.51 -5.65 20.92
C GLU A 296 20.37 -4.44 20.51
N ALA A 297 21.68 -4.64 20.33
CA ALA A 297 22.61 -3.65 19.80
C ALA A 297 22.32 -3.25 18.34
N GLU A 298 21.88 -4.18 17.49
CA GLU A 298 21.49 -3.89 16.09
C GLU A 298 20.11 -3.23 16.00
N ARG A 299 19.22 -3.46 16.97
CA ARG A 299 17.95 -2.72 17.08
C ARG A 299 18.18 -1.27 17.52
N LEU A 300 19.17 -1.05 18.40
CA LEU A 300 19.60 0.28 18.81
C LEU A 300 20.30 1.04 17.68
N SER A 301 21.13 0.40 16.85
CA SER A 301 21.76 1.08 15.71
C SER A 301 20.75 1.50 14.64
N VAL A 302 19.67 0.74 14.46
CA VAL A 302 18.52 1.15 13.64
C VAL A 302 17.78 2.35 14.26
N LEU A 303 17.81 2.54 15.58
CA LEU A 303 17.27 3.76 16.21
C LEU A 303 18.22 4.96 16.05
N GLU A 304 19.54 4.74 16.06
CA GLU A 304 20.58 5.76 15.80
C GLU A 304 20.48 6.34 14.38
N GLU A 305 20.18 5.52 13.36
CA GLU A 305 20.11 5.96 11.95
C GLU A 305 18.82 6.76 11.62
N TYR A 306 17.78 6.65 12.45
CA TYR A 306 16.46 7.24 12.22
C TYR A 306 16.19 8.50 13.06
N GLY A 307 17.03 8.80 14.07
CA GLY A 307 16.79 9.86 15.04
C GLY A 307 17.75 11.04 14.96
N ASP A 308 17.52 12.00 14.05
CA ASP A 308 17.88 13.40 14.36
C ASP A 308 16.84 13.88 15.41
N GLY A 309 16.98 13.50 16.69
CA GLY A 309 16.07 14.00 17.73
C GLY A 309 16.01 13.34 19.12
N LEU A 310 16.78 12.31 19.45
CA LEU A 310 16.80 11.74 20.81
C LEU A 310 17.96 12.32 21.63
N SER A 311 17.70 12.77 22.87
CA SER A 311 18.75 13.31 23.76
C SER A 311 19.60 12.20 24.38
N ASP A 312 20.87 12.50 24.67
CA ASP A 312 21.83 11.56 25.29
C ASP A 312 21.35 11.02 26.66
N GLU A 313 20.46 11.72 27.34
CA GLU A 313 19.87 11.30 28.62
C GLU A 313 18.83 10.18 28.43
N THR A 314 18.02 10.23 27.36
CA THR A 314 17.09 9.14 27.01
C THR A 314 17.84 7.88 26.55
N ARG A 315 18.98 8.07 25.87
CA ARG A 315 19.91 7.02 25.44
C ARG A 315 20.51 6.24 26.63
N ALA A 316 20.85 6.91 27.73
CA ALA A 316 21.40 6.26 28.92
C ALA A 316 20.34 5.45 29.69
N GLN A 317 19.07 5.86 29.66
CA GLN A 317 17.97 5.14 30.31
C GLN A 317 17.62 3.82 29.61
N LEU A 318 17.66 3.78 28.27
CA LEU A 318 17.44 2.56 27.48
C LEU A 318 18.53 1.49 27.72
N LEU A 319 19.77 1.91 27.99
CA LEU A 319 20.89 1.01 28.27
C LEU A 319 20.90 0.48 29.72
N ALA A 320 20.21 1.14 30.64
CA ALA A 320 20.22 0.81 32.07
C ALA A 320 19.11 -0.18 32.49
N GLY A 321 18.13 -0.46 31.62
CA GLY A 321 16.98 -1.30 31.93
C GLY A 321 17.25 -2.80 31.71
N ASN A 322 18.10 -3.42 32.53
CA ASN A 322 18.19 -4.88 32.56
C ASN A 322 17.68 -5.44 33.89
N GLY A 323 16.50 -6.06 33.82
CA GLY A 323 15.98 -6.96 34.84
C GLY A 323 14.57 -6.65 35.31
N ALA A 324 13.54 -7.17 34.62
CA ALA A 324 12.26 -7.50 35.26
C ALA A 324 11.35 -8.36 34.36
N THR A 325 10.89 -9.48 34.95
CA THR A 325 9.67 -10.26 34.66
C THR A 325 9.40 -10.72 33.23
N VAL A 326 9.51 -12.05 33.05
CA VAL A 326 8.93 -12.80 31.92
C VAL A 326 7.41 -12.75 32.02
N GLY A 327 6.83 -11.65 31.55
CA GLY A 327 5.43 -11.48 31.21
C GLY A 327 5.32 -11.16 29.72
N GLN A 328 4.25 -11.60 29.07
CA GLN A 328 4.00 -11.21 27.68
C GLN A 328 3.73 -9.71 27.66
N SER A 329 4.49 -8.92 26.89
CA SER A 329 4.37 -7.45 26.86
C SER A 329 4.06 -6.95 25.46
N VAL A 330 3.48 -5.75 25.35
CA VAL A 330 3.44 -5.03 24.07
C VAL A 330 4.80 -4.36 23.86
N CYS A 331 5.46 -4.67 22.75
CA CYS A 331 6.81 -4.19 22.46
C CYS A 331 6.95 -3.60 21.05
N LEU A 332 7.99 -2.78 20.88
CA LEU A 332 8.45 -2.29 19.58
C LEU A 332 8.94 -3.47 18.72
N LYS A 333 8.39 -3.62 17.52
CA LYS A 333 8.77 -4.66 16.56
C LYS A 333 9.84 -4.21 15.57
N GLY A 334 9.85 -2.91 15.23
CA GLY A 334 10.81 -2.32 14.30
C GLY A 334 10.20 -1.20 13.47
N GLY A 335 11.00 -0.62 12.58
CA GLY A 335 10.56 0.36 11.59
C GLY A 335 9.84 -0.32 10.42
N HIS A 336 8.85 0.36 9.84
CA HIS A 336 8.12 -0.11 8.68
C HIS A 336 7.69 1.03 7.77
N ALA A 337 7.57 0.75 6.47
CA ALA A 337 7.10 1.70 5.48
C ALA A 337 6.02 1.07 4.61
N ILE A 338 4.93 1.81 4.41
CA ILE A 338 3.76 1.39 3.63
C ILE A 338 3.31 2.51 2.69
N THR A 339 2.46 2.18 1.71
CA THR A 339 1.86 3.18 0.83
C THR A 339 0.36 3.29 1.08
N LEU A 340 -0.10 4.48 1.47
CA LEU A 340 -1.50 4.87 1.53
C LEU A 340 -2.04 5.06 0.11
N LEU A 341 -3.12 4.34 -0.18
CA LEU A 341 -3.78 4.34 -1.50
C LEU A 341 -5.29 4.59 -1.40
N GLY A 342 -5.86 4.68 -0.20
CA GLY A 342 -7.29 4.91 -0.07
C GLY A 342 -7.76 5.17 1.35
N TYR A 343 -9.02 5.54 1.46
CA TYR A 343 -9.73 5.70 2.74
C TYR A 343 -11.20 5.28 2.60
N ASP A 344 -11.85 4.96 3.72
CA ASP A 344 -13.31 4.90 3.87
C ASP A 344 -13.70 5.54 5.20
N PHE A 345 -14.27 6.75 5.09
CA PHE A 345 -14.74 7.55 6.22
C PHE A 345 -16.27 7.72 6.25
N ARG A 346 -17.00 6.85 5.54
CA ARG A 346 -18.47 6.81 5.57
C ARG A 346 -18.96 6.30 6.92
N ASP A 347 -20.14 6.75 7.35
CA ASP A 347 -20.85 6.18 8.51
C ASP A 347 -19.97 6.10 9.78
N SER A 348 -19.17 7.13 10.04
CA SER A 348 -18.19 7.21 11.14
C SER A 348 -17.00 6.24 11.07
N ALA A 349 -16.91 5.44 10.01
CA ALA A 349 -15.79 4.55 9.77
C ALA A 349 -14.46 5.31 9.70
N GLN A 350 -13.39 4.61 10.06
CA GLN A 350 -12.05 5.15 10.19
C GLN A 350 -11.06 4.28 9.44
N TRP A 351 -11.39 3.91 8.19
CA TRP A 351 -10.57 2.96 7.44
C TRP A 351 -9.61 3.66 6.51
N ILE A 352 -8.42 3.09 6.45
CA ILE A 352 -7.33 3.47 5.58
C ILE A 352 -6.96 2.23 4.76
N TYR A 353 -6.80 2.39 3.45
CA TYR A 353 -6.36 1.33 2.55
C TYR A 353 -4.90 1.54 2.17
N VAL A 354 -4.08 0.52 2.41
CA VAL A 354 -2.64 0.58 2.21
C VAL A 354 -2.15 -0.63 1.42
N HIS A 355 -1.01 -0.49 0.77
CA HIS A 355 -0.20 -1.65 0.40
C HIS A 355 0.85 -1.84 1.49
N ASP A 356 0.81 -3.01 2.13
CA ASP A 356 1.80 -3.48 3.11
C ASP A 356 2.35 -4.81 2.60
N ASP A 357 3.66 -4.88 2.40
CA ASP A 357 4.37 -6.06 1.86
C ASP A 357 4.27 -7.30 2.75
N ARG A 358 3.95 -7.14 4.04
CA ARG A 358 3.74 -8.22 5.01
C ARG A 358 2.30 -8.76 4.96
N LEU A 359 1.34 -7.95 4.54
CA LEU A 359 -0.09 -8.30 4.60
C LEU A 359 -0.68 -8.56 3.21
N GLY A 360 -0.63 -7.59 2.31
CA GLY A 360 -1.25 -7.72 0.98
C GLY A 360 -1.70 -6.40 0.32
N PRO A 361 -2.25 -6.50 -0.90
CA PRO A 361 -2.78 -5.37 -1.65
C PRO A 361 -4.04 -4.81 -1.00
N TYR A 362 -4.14 -3.49 -0.91
CA TYR A 362 -5.28 -2.77 -0.29
C TYR A 362 -5.66 -3.30 1.11
N ALA A 363 -4.65 -3.70 1.90
CA ALA A 363 -4.81 -4.01 3.31
C ALA A 363 -5.55 -2.87 4.03
N ARG A 364 -6.55 -3.24 4.81
CA ARG A 364 -7.41 -2.29 5.51
C ARG A 364 -6.88 -2.10 6.93
N ALA A 365 -6.54 -0.87 7.29
CA ALA A 365 -6.11 -0.50 8.64
C ALA A 365 -7.11 0.49 9.26
N GLN A 366 -7.40 0.33 10.55
CA GLN A 366 -8.25 1.25 11.29
C GLN A 366 -7.43 2.40 11.87
N LEU A 367 -7.87 3.63 11.68
CA LEU A 367 -7.29 4.80 12.30
C LEU A 367 -7.83 4.92 13.75
N ILE A 368 -6.95 4.72 14.73
CA ILE A 368 -7.28 4.69 16.16
C ILE A 368 -6.36 5.62 16.97
N GLU A 369 -6.73 5.89 18.23
CA GLU A 369 -5.75 6.39 19.21
C GLU A 369 -4.82 5.25 19.63
N ALA A 370 -3.51 5.49 19.67
CA ALA A 370 -2.53 4.45 19.97
C ALA A 370 -2.69 3.88 21.39
N THR A 371 -3.12 4.70 22.35
CA THR A 371 -3.39 4.26 23.73
C THR A 371 -4.52 3.25 23.80
N SER A 372 -5.54 3.34 22.93
CA SER A 372 -6.64 2.38 22.89
C SER A 372 -6.17 0.96 22.54
N PHE A 373 -5.08 0.82 21.80
CA PHE A 373 -4.47 -0.49 21.52
C PHE A 373 -3.78 -1.07 22.76
N ILE A 374 -3.10 -0.23 23.54
CA ILE A 374 -2.45 -0.63 24.79
C ILE A 374 -3.52 -1.11 25.79
N ASP A 375 -4.58 -0.32 25.97
CA ASP A 375 -5.65 -0.63 26.92
C ASP A 375 -6.34 -1.97 26.57
N LEU A 376 -6.56 -2.20 25.27
CA LEU A 376 -7.12 -3.46 24.75
C LEU A 376 -6.24 -4.67 25.09
N HIS A 377 -4.93 -4.54 24.89
CA HIS A 377 -3.97 -5.65 25.09
C HIS A 377 -3.60 -5.87 26.56
N ALA A 378 -3.60 -4.81 27.38
CA ALA A 378 -3.49 -4.93 28.83
C ALA A 378 -4.63 -5.80 29.39
N GLY A 379 -5.86 -5.63 28.89
CA GLY A 379 -7.01 -6.48 29.23
C GLY A 379 -6.83 -7.96 28.85
N ASN A 380 -5.92 -8.27 27.90
CA ASN A 380 -5.59 -9.62 27.47
C ASN A 380 -4.30 -10.17 28.11
N GLY A 381 -3.76 -9.50 29.12
CA GLY A 381 -2.54 -9.91 29.82
C GLY A 381 -1.23 -9.48 29.17
N PHE A 382 -1.27 -8.59 28.17
CA PHE A 382 -0.10 -8.00 27.52
C PHE A 382 0.12 -6.57 28.01
N GLU A 383 0.82 -6.39 29.13
CA GLU A 383 1.11 -5.06 29.66
C GLU A 383 2.26 -4.39 28.89
N ALA A 384 2.10 -3.11 28.56
CA ALA A 384 3.16 -2.30 27.95
C ALA A 384 4.06 -1.67 29.03
N SER A 385 5.36 -1.54 28.74
CA SER A 385 6.28 -0.77 29.62
C SER A 385 5.91 0.71 29.65
N ASP A 386 6.40 1.42 30.67
CA ASP A 386 6.16 2.86 30.77
C ASP A 386 6.82 3.65 29.63
N GLU A 387 7.95 3.18 29.07
CA GLU A 387 8.53 3.81 27.87
C GLU A 387 7.59 3.69 26.67
N VAL A 388 7.02 2.49 26.44
CA VAL A 388 6.06 2.28 25.34
C VAL A 388 4.82 3.14 25.52
N LYS A 389 4.24 3.16 26.72
CA LYS A 389 3.08 4.02 27.03
C LYS A 389 3.38 5.50 26.78
N ASN A 390 4.56 5.97 27.19
CA ASN A 390 4.96 7.36 26.96
C ASN A 390 5.18 7.66 25.47
N SER A 391 5.79 6.75 24.71
CA SER A 391 6.03 6.92 23.27
C SER A 391 4.73 6.99 22.44
N LEU A 392 3.67 6.32 22.91
CA LEU A 392 2.38 6.23 22.24
C LEU A 392 1.36 7.26 22.75
N LYS A 393 1.71 8.03 23.78
CA LYS A 393 0.81 9.01 24.38
C LYS A 393 0.46 10.11 23.38
N ASN A 394 -0.84 10.40 23.26
CA ASN A 394 -1.40 11.38 22.31
C ASN A 394 -1.05 11.11 20.83
N ARG A 395 -0.67 9.89 20.49
CA ARG A 395 -0.41 9.46 19.11
C ARG A 395 -1.63 8.74 18.57
N TRP A 396 -1.89 8.92 17.29
CA TRP A 396 -2.78 8.05 16.53
C TRP A 396 -1.96 6.94 15.85
N ALA A 397 -2.64 5.85 15.48
CA ALA A 397 -2.01 4.72 14.83
C ALA A 397 -2.94 4.08 13.77
N LEU A 398 -2.34 3.31 12.88
CA LEU A 398 -3.02 2.41 11.95
C LEU A 398 -3.02 1.00 12.53
N ALA A 399 -4.20 0.52 12.91
CA ALA A 399 -4.38 -0.79 13.51
C ALA A 399 -4.73 -1.85 12.45
N PHE A 400 -3.99 -2.95 12.47
CA PHE A 400 -4.16 -4.05 11.52
C PHE A 400 -4.89 -5.21 12.19
N SER A 401 -6.02 -5.59 11.62
CA SER A 401 -6.83 -6.73 12.04
C SER A 401 -6.82 -7.82 10.97
N GLN A 402 -6.96 -9.05 11.41
CA GLN A 402 -7.13 -10.21 10.53
C GLN A 402 -8.59 -10.65 10.53
N TRP A 403 -9.03 -11.23 9.42
CA TRP A 403 -10.34 -11.85 9.31
C TRP A 403 -10.23 -13.33 9.71
N ASP A 404 -11.06 -13.76 10.64
CA ASP A 404 -11.19 -15.18 11.01
C ASP A 404 -12.30 -15.79 10.15
N ASP A 405 -11.89 -16.62 9.19
CA ASP A 405 -12.81 -17.27 8.24
C ASP A 405 -13.73 -18.30 8.93
N GLU A 406 -13.31 -18.92 10.03
CA GLU A 406 -14.14 -19.91 10.73
C GLU A 406 -15.24 -19.23 11.53
N LYS A 407 -14.88 -18.16 12.23
CA LYS A 407 -15.80 -17.41 13.08
C LYS A 407 -16.56 -16.32 12.32
N GLN A 408 -16.17 -16.02 11.08
CA GLN A 408 -16.73 -14.94 10.27
C GLN A 408 -16.70 -13.58 11.00
N VAL A 409 -15.61 -13.30 11.71
CA VAL A 409 -15.41 -12.04 12.46
C VAL A 409 -14.03 -11.45 12.22
N TRP A 410 -13.94 -10.12 12.33
CA TRP A 410 -12.65 -9.46 12.42
C TRP A 410 -12.07 -9.66 13.82
N LEU A 411 -10.84 -10.15 13.89
CA LEU A 411 -10.10 -10.28 15.13
C LEU A 411 -9.65 -8.90 15.64
N SER A 412 -9.41 -8.84 16.94
CA SER A 412 -8.75 -7.70 17.57
C SER A 412 -7.44 -7.37 16.86
N PRO A 413 -7.08 -6.08 16.73
CA PRO A 413 -5.83 -5.71 16.07
C PRO A 413 -4.63 -6.41 16.70
N HIS A 414 -3.82 -7.05 15.86
CA HIS A 414 -2.64 -7.80 16.29
C HIS A 414 -1.39 -6.93 16.32
N GLU A 415 -1.37 -5.86 15.52
CA GLU A 415 -0.30 -4.86 15.51
C GLU A 415 -0.85 -3.48 15.13
N ILE A 416 -0.08 -2.46 15.48
CA ILE A 416 -0.29 -1.07 15.04
C ILE A 416 0.97 -0.54 14.37
N LEU A 417 0.80 0.25 13.30
CA LEU A 417 1.83 1.14 12.78
C LEU A 417 1.57 2.55 13.30
N VAL A 418 2.58 3.16 13.89
CA VAL A 418 2.54 4.54 14.40
C VAL A 418 3.40 5.40 13.49
N PRO A 419 2.80 6.12 12.52
CA PRO A 419 3.58 6.89 11.54
C PRO A 419 4.26 8.08 12.21
N ASP A 420 5.51 8.34 11.84
CA ASP A 420 6.26 9.53 12.21
C ASP A 420 6.46 10.48 11.02
N MET A 421 6.42 9.95 9.80
CA MET A 421 6.59 10.71 8.56
C MET A 421 5.59 10.30 7.48
N GLY A 422 5.03 11.29 6.80
CA GLY A 422 4.30 11.14 5.54
C GLY A 422 5.05 11.82 4.41
N ILE A 423 5.34 11.07 3.35
CA ILE A 423 6.05 11.58 2.16
C ILE A 423 5.10 11.50 0.97
N VAL A 424 4.81 12.64 0.37
CA VAL A 424 3.94 12.78 -0.80
C VAL A 424 4.83 13.01 -2.02
N PRO A 425 5.02 11.99 -2.88
CA PRO A 425 5.72 12.20 -4.14
C PRO A 425 4.86 13.04 -5.10
N THR A 426 5.51 13.96 -5.82
CA THR A 426 4.87 14.90 -6.73
C THR A 426 5.70 15.10 -8.00
N ASP A 427 5.03 15.55 -9.07
CA ASP A 427 5.71 16.03 -10.27
C ASP A 427 6.53 17.30 -9.95
N LYS A 428 7.60 17.55 -10.70
CA LYS A 428 8.53 18.68 -10.55
C LYS A 428 7.86 20.06 -10.47
N LYS A 429 6.61 20.19 -10.90
CA LYS A 429 5.86 21.46 -10.95
C LYS A 429 4.98 21.74 -9.72
N ALA A 430 4.77 20.81 -8.79
CA ALA A 430 3.97 21.06 -7.60
C ALA A 430 4.77 21.90 -6.58
N ARG A 431 4.18 22.99 -6.07
CA ARG A 431 4.88 23.94 -5.18
C ARG A 431 4.13 24.27 -3.89
N LEU A 432 2.83 23.96 -3.78
CA LEU A 432 2.05 24.30 -2.60
C LEU A 432 1.84 23.07 -1.73
N GLU A 433 2.43 23.08 -0.54
CA GLU A 433 2.22 22.05 0.46
C GLU A 433 0.77 22.06 0.97
N PHE A 434 0.20 20.87 1.20
CA PHE A 434 -1.16 20.69 1.72
C PHE A 434 -1.47 21.56 2.95
N ARG A 435 -0.51 21.68 3.87
CA ARG A 435 -0.67 22.41 5.13
C ARG A 435 -1.13 23.85 4.91
N TYR A 436 -0.58 24.55 3.91
CA TYR A 436 -0.98 25.93 3.64
C TYR A 436 -2.44 26.05 3.19
N ALA A 437 -2.89 25.14 2.31
CA ALA A 437 -4.28 25.10 1.87
C ALA A 437 -5.22 24.72 3.02
N HIS A 438 -4.82 23.73 3.82
CA HIS A 438 -5.57 23.27 4.99
C HIS A 438 -5.74 24.36 6.04
N ASP A 439 -4.64 24.98 6.47
CA ASP A 439 -4.66 25.96 7.54
C ASP A 439 -5.42 27.21 7.11
N THR A 440 -5.29 27.62 5.84
CA THR A 440 -6.09 28.72 5.27
C THR A 440 -7.59 28.38 5.29
N ALA A 441 -7.97 27.19 4.81
CA ALA A 441 -9.37 26.77 4.80
C ALA A 441 -9.94 26.63 6.23
N ALA A 442 -9.15 26.14 7.18
CA ALA A 442 -9.53 26.03 8.58
C ALA A 442 -9.76 27.41 9.23
N ILE A 443 -8.89 28.38 8.97
CA ILE A 443 -9.05 29.77 9.45
C ILE A 443 -10.31 30.40 8.87
N LEU A 444 -10.51 30.28 7.54
CA LEU A 444 -11.71 30.80 6.87
C LEU A 444 -12.98 30.16 7.42
N LEU A 445 -12.99 28.84 7.61
CA LEU A 445 -14.13 28.15 8.22
C LEU A 445 -14.40 28.64 9.64
N GLY A 446 -13.37 28.89 10.43
CA GLY A 446 -13.50 29.45 11.78
C GLY A 446 -14.17 30.83 11.78
N HIS A 447 -13.75 31.72 10.88
CA HIS A 447 -14.37 33.04 10.73
C HIS A 447 -15.81 32.95 10.21
N ILE A 448 -16.07 32.11 9.20
CA ILE A 448 -17.42 31.90 8.67
C ILE A 448 -18.35 31.40 9.77
N LYS A 449 -17.93 30.41 10.56
CA LYS A 449 -18.73 29.90 11.69
C LYS A 449 -19.02 30.98 12.72
N LYS A 450 -18.04 31.82 13.04
CA LYS A 450 -18.23 32.95 13.97
C LYS A 450 -19.25 33.96 13.43
N TRP A 451 -19.10 34.39 12.18
CA TRP A 451 -20.05 35.32 11.56
C TRP A 451 -21.45 34.73 11.43
N MET A 452 -21.55 33.44 11.07
CA MET A 452 -22.83 32.75 11.02
C MET A 452 -23.52 32.72 12.37
N ALA A 453 -22.79 32.42 13.45
CA ALA A 453 -23.35 32.46 14.81
C ALA A 453 -23.87 33.87 15.15
N GLU A 454 -23.07 34.91 14.93
CA GLU A 454 -23.46 36.31 15.21
C GLU A 454 -24.71 36.75 14.39
N ILE A 455 -24.81 36.32 13.13
CA ILE A 455 -25.96 36.63 12.27
C ILE A 455 -27.20 35.83 12.68
N CYS A 456 -27.06 34.53 12.96
CA CYS A 456 -28.20 33.69 13.36
C CYS A 456 -28.75 34.12 14.73
N ASP A 457 -27.89 34.53 15.66
CA ASP A 457 -28.31 35.03 16.98
C ASP A 457 -29.10 36.35 16.88
N SER A 458 -28.95 37.10 15.78
CA SER A 458 -29.58 38.40 15.55
C SER A 458 -30.64 38.39 14.44
N SER A 459 -31.01 37.23 13.90
CA SER A 459 -31.98 37.08 12.80
C SER A 459 -32.82 35.80 12.92
N GLU A 460 -33.78 35.62 12.01
CA GLU A 460 -34.57 34.37 11.91
C GLU A 460 -33.84 33.27 11.12
N LEU A 461 -32.57 33.47 10.76
CA LEU A 461 -31.81 32.52 9.96
C LEU A 461 -31.31 31.35 10.80
N GLU A 462 -31.46 30.14 10.26
CA GLU A 462 -30.98 28.93 10.91
C GLU A 462 -29.48 28.69 10.65
N HIS A 463 -28.80 28.15 11.66
CA HIS A 463 -27.39 27.81 11.56
C HIS A 463 -27.17 26.65 10.56
N GLN A 464 -26.45 26.90 9.47
CA GLN A 464 -26.05 25.85 8.53
C GLN A 464 -24.66 25.28 8.88
N ASP A 465 -24.48 23.97 8.71
CA ASP A 465 -23.17 23.35 8.89
C ASP A 465 -22.28 23.63 7.66
N CYS A 466 -21.16 24.32 7.87
CA CYS A 466 -20.20 24.64 6.82
C CYS A 466 -19.03 23.66 6.85
N ARG A 467 -18.64 23.17 5.67
CA ARG A 467 -17.54 22.21 5.47
C ARG A 467 -16.73 22.60 4.25
N TYR A 468 -15.47 22.18 4.21
CA TYR A 468 -14.61 22.37 3.05
C TYR A 468 -13.94 21.05 2.63
N THR A 469 -13.48 21.02 1.39
CA THR A 469 -12.73 19.90 0.80
C THR A 469 -11.51 20.46 0.08
N ILE A 470 -10.38 19.75 0.16
CA ILE A 470 -9.17 20.15 -0.56
C ILE A 470 -8.89 19.09 -1.61
N LYS A 471 -8.75 19.53 -2.86
CA LYS A 471 -8.33 18.67 -3.97
C LYS A 471 -7.25 19.41 -4.75
N LEU A 472 -6.13 18.73 -4.98
CA LEU A 472 -5.05 19.20 -5.84
C LEU A 472 -5.46 18.95 -7.29
N SER A 473 -5.26 19.95 -8.15
CA SER A 473 -5.61 19.85 -9.57
C SER A 473 -4.62 20.62 -10.42
N PRO A 474 -4.32 20.19 -11.65
CA PRO A 474 -3.48 20.93 -12.56
C PRO A 474 -4.04 22.33 -12.85
N ILE A 475 -3.17 23.32 -13.03
CA ILE A 475 -3.57 24.69 -13.40
C ILE A 475 -4.41 24.71 -14.68
N SER A 476 -4.13 23.83 -15.63
CA SER A 476 -4.93 23.68 -16.86
C SER A 476 -6.36 23.26 -16.59
N GLN A 477 -6.57 22.34 -15.65
CA GLN A 477 -7.90 21.90 -15.23
C GLN A 477 -8.65 23.06 -14.55
N ILE A 478 -8.02 23.71 -13.57
CA ILE A 478 -8.60 24.87 -12.86
C ILE A 478 -8.99 25.97 -13.86
N ARG A 479 -8.11 26.27 -14.83
CA ARG A 479 -8.39 27.26 -15.87
C ARG A 479 -9.60 26.86 -16.71
N SER A 480 -9.73 25.59 -17.09
CA SER A 480 -10.88 25.11 -17.87
C SER A 480 -12.20 25.19 -17.09
N GLU A 481 -12.17 24.90 -15.79
CA GLU A 481 -13.35 24.96 -14.91
C GLU A 481 -13.82 26.42 -14.74
N ILE A 482 -12.90 27.34 -14.43
CA ILE A 482 -13.23 28.77 -14.27
C ILE A 482 -13.72 29.39 -15.59
N VAL A 483 -13.07 29.07 -16.71
CA VAL A 483 -13.49 29.58 -18.03
C VAL A 483 -14.82 28.96 -18.48
N GLY A 484 -15.10 27.71 -18.09
CA GLY A 484 -16.38 27.03 -18.33
C GLY A 484 -17.52 27.59 -17.49
N MET A 485 -17.27 27.97 -16.23
CA MET A 485 -18.27 28.60 -15.35
C MET A 485 -18.71 30.00 -15.82
N ASN A 486 -17.86 30.71 -16.58
CA ASN A 486 -18.16 32.06 -17.08
C ASN A 486 -19.03 32.11 -18.36
N ARG A 487 -19.82 31.08 -18.69
CA ARG A 487 -20.78 31.15 -19.81
C ARG A 487 -22.19 30.69 -19.46
N PRO A 488 -23.04 31.55 -18.89
CA PRO A 488 -24.47 31.51 -19.14
C PRO A 488 -24.75 32.24 -20.47
N GLY A 489 -25.18 31.47 -21.48
CA GLY A 489 -25.91 31.98 -22.65
C GLY A 489 -25.11 32.78 -23.71
N PHE A 490 -24.53 32.09 -24.70
CA PHE A 490 -24.46 32.60 -26.08
C PHE A 490 -24.24 31.41 -27.03
N PRO A 491 -25.09 31.20 -28.06
CA PRO A 491 -24.88 30.15 -29.03
C PRO A 491 -23.62 30.46 -29.85
N ARG A 492 -22.70 29.49 -29.93
CA ARG A 492 -21.52 29.60 -30.80
C ARG A 492 -21.99 29.46 -32.25
N HIS A 493 -21.87 30.53 -33.03
CA HIS A 493 -21.82 30.40 -34.48
C HIS A 493 -20.55 29.63 -34.88
N SER A 494 -20.73 28.54 -35.62
CA SER A 494 -19.67 27.77 -36.25
C SER A 494 -18.89 28.64 -37.24
N PRO A 495 -17.55 28.71 -37.19
CA PRO A 495 -16.78 29.27 -38.30
C PRO A 495 -16.83 28.27 -39.45
N GLY A 496 -17.33 28.74 -40.58
CA GLY A 496 -17.45 27.98 -41.81
C GLY A 496 -16.11 27.42 -42.30
N SER A 497 -16.24 26.34 -43.07
CA SER A 497 -15.18 25.79 -43.91
C SER A 497 -14.53 26.90 -44.74
N LEU A 498 -13.21 27.02 -44.64
CA LEU A 498 -12.42 27.56 -45.73
C LEU A 498 -11.35 26.54 -46.10
N ARG A 499 -11.58 25.95 -47.27
CA ARG A 499 -10.59 25.26 -48.09
C ARG A 499 -9.42 26.20 -48.36
N ASN A 500 -8.21 25.68 -48.20
CA ASN A 500 -7.29 25.44 -49.32
C ASN A 500 -6.23 24.42 -48.87
#